data_AF-L0JHS1-F1
#
_entry.id   AF-L0JHS1-F1
#
_cell.length_a   1.000
_cell.length_b   1.000
_cell.length_c   1.000
_cell.angle_alpha   90.00
_cell.angle_beta   90.00
_cell.angle_gamma   90.00
#
_symmetry.space_group_name_H-M   'P 1'
#
loop_
_entity.id
_entity.type
_entity.pdbx_description
1 polymer ?
#
loop_
_entity_poly.entity_id
_entity_poly.type
_entity_poly.pdbx_seq_one_letter_code
_entity_poly.pdbx_strand_id
1 'polypeptide(L)' 'MPHDQDVEGENDPVSASTYECLECGDIVESTTHPGICDCGGEYQNRAKSLE' A
#
# COMPACT_ATOMS: atom_id res chain seq x y z
N MET A 1 12.69 -14.04 -28.02
CA MET A 1 13.22 -13.11 -27.00
C MET A 1 12.55 -13.52 -25.70
N PRO A 2 13.31 -13.91 -24.66
CA PRO A 2 12.74 -14.36 -23.39
C PRO A 2 12.07 -13.17 -22.68
N HIS A 3 10.91 -13.42 -22.09
CA HIS A 3 10.17 -12.44 -21.32
C HIS A 3 10.83 -12.31 -19.94
N ASP A 4 11.68 -11.30 -19.80
CA ASP A 4 12.20 -10.80 -18.54
C ASP A 4 11.04 -10.08 -17.83
N GLN A 5 10.29 -10.83 -17.05
CA GLN A 5 9.25 -10.37 -16.13
C GLN A 5 9.59 -10.90 -14.75
N ASP A 6 10.85 -10.74 -14.35
CA ASP A 6 11.28 -10.92 -12.98
C ASP A 6 11.00 -9.60 -12.25
N VAL A 7 9.74 -9.39 -11.87
CA VAL A 7 9.37 -8.37 -10.88
C VAL A 7 9.74 -8.86 -9.48
N GLU A 8 11.01 -9.23 -9.29
CA GLU A 8 11.58 -9.48 -7.97
C GLU A 8 11.81 -8.14 -7.27
N GLY A 9 10.82 -7.67 -6.52
CA GLY A 9 11.01 -6.55 -5.59
C GLY A 9 9.77 -5.85 -5.04
N GLU A 10 8.57 -6.11 -5.57
CA GLU A 10 7.41 -5.29 -5.19
C GLU A 10 6.74 -5.70 -3.85
N ASN A 11 7.20 -6.80 -3.22
CA ASN A 11 6.66 -7.30 -1.95
C ASN A 11 7.73 -7.56 -0.88
N ASP A 12 8.79 -6.74 -0.84
CA ASP A 12 9.69 -6.74 0.32
C ASP A 12 8.87 -6.40 1.59
N PRO A 13 8.85 -7.26 2.63
CA PRO A 13 8.12 -7.00 3.87
C PRO A 13 8.72 -5.82 4.67
N VAL A 14 9.84 -5.28 4.19
CA VAL A 14 10.55 -4.12 4.72
C VAL A 14 10.18 -2.83 3.96
N SER A 15 9.52 -2.95 2.80
CA SER A 15 9.13 -1.81 1.98
C SER A 15 7.92 -1.10 2.58
N ALA A 16 8.04 0.22 2.74
CA ALA A 16 6.91 1.06 3.12
C ALA A 16 5.78 0.85 2.11
N SER A 17 4.59 0.56 2.61
CA SER A 17 3.40 0.47 1.77
C SER A 17 2.64 1.79 1.82
N THR A 18 2.08 2.18 0.68
CA THR A 18 1.16 3.31 0.62
C THR A 18 -0.22 2.88 1.09
N TYR A 19 -0.83 3.67 1.96
CA TYR A 19 -2.19 3.53 2.43
C TYR A 19 -3.01 4.76 2.06
N GLU A 20 -4.28 4.55 1.72
CA GLU A 20 -5.24 5.60 1.36
C GLU A 20 -6.49 5.48 2.24
N CYS A 21 -6.97 6.61 2.78
CA CYS A 21 -8.27 6.69 3.42
C CYS A 21 -9.35 6.91 2.34
N LEU A 22 -10.27 5.97 2.23
CA LEU A 22 -11.35 6.05 1.23
C LEU A 22 -12.47 7.04 1.60
N GLU A 23 -12.48 7.58 2.82
CA GLU A 23 -13.46 8.59 3.24
C GLU A 23 -13.05 10.02 2.89
N CYS A 24 -11.79 10.41 3.15
CA CYS A 24 -11.32 11.77 2.94
C CYS A 24 -10.28 11.91 1.81
N GLY A 25 -9.73 10.79 1.32
CA GLY A 25 -8.67 10.76 0.29
C GLY A 25 -7.25 11.03 0.83
N ASP A 26 -7.04 10.91 2.14
CA ASP A 26 -5.71 11.08 2.74
C ASP A 26 -4.78 9.89 2.40
N ILE A 27 -3.49 10.16 2.14
CA ILE A 27 -2.53 9.15 1.70
C ILE A 27 -1.29 9.20 2.59
N VAL A 28 -0.93 8.05 3.17
CA VAL A 28 0.24 7.90 4.05
C VAL A 28 1.09 6.71 3.63
N GLU A 29 2.41 6.83 3.78
CA GLU A 29 3.34 5.72 3.63
C GLU A 29 3.71 5.17 5.00
N SER A 30 3.56 3.86 5.18
CA SER A 30 3.89 3.20 6.44
C SER A 30 4.34 1.76 6.18
N THR A 31 5.32 1.29 6.94
CA THR A 31 5.75 -0.13 6.92
C THR A 31 4.76 -1.03 7.65
N THR A 32 3.90 -0.46 8.48
CA THR A 32 2.87 -1.18 9.26
C THR A 32 1.50 -0.52 9.06
N HIS A 33 0.42 -1.28 9.24
CA HIS A 33 -0.93 -0.76 9.08
C HIS A 33 -1.19 0.45 10.02
N PRO A 34 -1.43 1.66 9.49
CA PRO A 34 -1.51 2.90 10.27
C PRO A 34 -2.79 3.03 11.10
N GLY A 35 -3.80 2.18 10.86
CA GLY A 35 -5.05 2.16 11.61
C GLY A 35 -6.09 3.14 11.06
N ILE A 36 -6.62 3.99 11.93
CA ILE A 36 -7.71 4.93 11.61
C ILE A 36 -7.14 6.30 11.24
N CYS A 37 -7.63 6.86 10.14
CA CYS A 37 -7.38 8.21 9.65
C CYS A 37 -8.00 9.25 10.58
N ASP A 38 -7.42 10.45 10.63
CA ASP A 38 -7.87 11.56 11.48
C ASP A 38 -9.33 12.00 11.21
N CYS A 39 -9.85 11.74 10.00
CA CYS A 39 -11.24 11.98 9.63
C CYS A 39 -12.24 10.98 10.27
N GLY A 40 -11.74 9.89 10.86
CA GLY A 40 -12.53 8.78 11.39
C GLY A 40 -12.63 7.55 10.49
N GLY A 41 -12.12 7.61 9.26
CA GLY A 41 -12.13 6.49 8.31
C GLY A 41 -10.92 5.55 8.43
N GLU A 42 -10.99 4.37 7.82
CA GLU A 42 -9.91 3.38 7.88
C GLU A 42 -8.94 3.52 6.70
N TYR A 43 -7.64 3.35 6.97
CA TYR A 43 -6.61 3.36 5.92
C TYR A 43 -6.50 2.01 5.20
N GLN A 44 -6.62 2.03 3.87
CA GLN A 44 -6.51 0.84 3.03
C GLN A 44 -5.21 0.81 2.24
N ASN A 45 -4.54 -0.34 2.24
CA ASN A 45 -3.27 -0.52 1.55
C ASN A 45 -3.48 -0.47 0.02
N ARG A 46 -2.80 0.45 -0.66
CA ARG A 46 -2.80 0.57 -2.13
C ARG A 46 -1.79 -0.33 -2.82
N ALA A 47 -0.74 -0.76 -2.11
CA ALA A 47 0.31 -1.59 -2.68
C ALA A 47 -0.14 -3.03 -2.94
N LYS A 48 -1.11 -3.54 -2.17
CA LYS A 48 -1.79 -4.80 -2.45
C LYS A 48 -2.92 -4.58 -3.44
N SER A 49 -2.56 -4.47 -4.71
CA SER A 49 -3.50 -4.77 -5.79
C SER A 49 -3.98 -6.21 -5.57
N LEU A 50 -5.28 -6.40 -5.32
CA LEU A 50 -5.88 -7.74 -5.25
C LEU A 50 -5.92 -8.30 -6.68
N GLU A 51 -4.90 -9.07 -7.05
CA GLU A 51 -4.88 -9.93 -8.24
C GLU A 51 -5.71 -11.20 -8.04
#